data_AF-A0A087HAH5-F1
#
_entry.id   AF-A0A087HAH5-F1
#
_cell.length_a   1.000
_cell.length_b   1.000
_cell.length_c   1.000
_cell.angle_alpha   90.00
_cell.angle_beta   90.00
_cell.angle_gamma   90.00
#
_symmetry.space_group_name_H-M   'P 1'
#
loop_
_entity.id
_entity.type
_entity.pdbx_description
1 polymer ?
#
loop_
_entity_poly.entity_id
_entity_poly.type
_entity_poly.pdbx_seq_one_letter_code
_entity_poly.pdbx_strand_id
1 'polypeptide(L)' 'MNRTITMTIALGKFTKDEKDLFDIMDDWLRRYCFVFVGWSGLLLFPCAYFALGDWFTGATFVTSWYTHGLASSYLEGCNF' A
#
# COMPACT_ATOMS: atom_id res chain seq x y z
N MET A 1 10.89 2.42 -60.74
CA MET A 1 10.48 1.80 -59.46
C MET A 1 11.26 2.49 -58.35
N ASN A 2 10.61 2.76 -57.20
CA ASN A 2 11.14 3.32 -55.94
C ASN A 2 10.91 4.82 -55.71
N ARG A 3 9.67 5.17 -55.35
CA ARG A 3 9.37 6.34 -54.52
C ARG A 3 9.40 5.88 -53.06
N THR A 4 10.49 6.12 -52.35
CA THR A 4 10.56 5.90 -50.91
C THR A 4 9.81 7.05 -50.24
N ILE A 5 8.53 6.83 -49.95
CA ILE A 5 7.69 7.80 -49.25
C ILE A 5 8.14 7.76 -47.79
N THR A 6 8.93 8.74 -47.37
CA THR A 6 9.29 8.94 -45.97
C THR A 6 8.00 9.25 -45.22
N MET A 7 7.53 8.31 -44.41
CA MET A 7 6.43 8.50 -43.47
C MET A 7 6.88 9.48 -42.39
N THR A 8 6.85 10.79 -42.67
CA THR A 8 6.71 11.80 -41.62
C THR A 8 5.25 11.79 -41.19
N ILE A 9 4.88 10.78 -40.41
CA ILE A 9 3.71 10.89 -39.55
C ILE A 9 4.16 11.89 -38.49
N ALA A 10 3.78 13.16 -38.68
CA ALA A 10 3.74 14.11 -37.60
C ALA A 10 2.91 13.43 -36.51
N LEU A 11 3.57 12.95 -35.45
CA LEU A 11 2.91 12.55 -34.21
C LEU A 11 2.24 13.84 -33.73
N GLY A 12 1.00 14.03 -34.18
CA GLY A 12 0.10 15.04 -33.67
C GLY A 12 0.19 14.91 -32.16
N LYS A 13 0.56 16.02 -31.53
CA LYS A 13 0.59 16.18 -30.08
C LYS A 13 -0.59 15.41 -29.52
N PHE A 14 -0.31 14.29 -28.85
CA PHE A 14 -1.31 13.57 -28.09
C PHE A 14 -1.69 14.58 -27.00
N THR A 15 -2.75 15.34 -27.25
CA THR A 15 -3.40 16.21 -26.30
C THR A 15 -3.95 15.29 -25.22
N LYS A 16 -3.07 14.83 -24.31
CA LYS A 16 -3.48 14.28 -23.02
C LYS A 16 -3.81 15.48 -22.14
N ASP A 17 -4.88 16.19 -22.51
CA ASP A 17 -5.47 17.28 -21.73
C ASP A 17 -6.51 16.76 -20.74
N GLU A 18 -6.53 15.45 -20.51
CA GLU A 18 -7.35 14.82 -19.49
C GLU A 18 -6.37 14.39 -18.41
N LYS A 19 -6.42 15.07 -17.26
CA LYS A 19 -5.74 14.62 -16.04
C LYS A 19 -6.25 13.21 -15.77
N ASP A 20 -5.46 12.23 -16.19
CA ASP A 20 -5.81 10.83 -16.08
C ASP A 20 -6.09 10.52 -14.61
N LEU A 21 -7.05 9.65 -14.32
CA LEU A 21 -7.41 9.33 -12.93
C LEU A 21 -6.18 8.90 -12.12
N PHE A 22 -5.18 8.31 -12.79
CA PHE A 22 -3.87 8.01 -12.23
C PHE A 22 -3.07 9.24 -11.83
N ASP A 23 -3.00 10.29 -12.65
CA ASP A 23 -2.35 11.54 -12.27
C ASP A 23 -3.05 12.17 -11.07
N ILE A 24 -4.39 12.19 -11.04
CA ILE A 24 -5.16 12.72 -9.89
C ILE A 24 -4.89 11.91 -8.62
N MET A 25 -4.85 10.58 -8.73
CA MET A 25 -4.56 9.67 -7.62
C MET A 25 -3.12 9.85 -7.13
N ASP A 26 -2.13 9.99 -8.01
CA ASP A 26 -0.73 10.24 -7.66
C ASP A 26 -0.56 11.61 -6.99
N ASP A 27 -1.22 12.63 -7.52
CA ASP A 27 -1.26 13.99 -6.96
C ASP A 27 -1.89 13.99 -5.56
N TRP A 28 -2.92 13.18 -5.34
CA TRP A 28 -3.60 13.06 -4.05
C TRP A 28 -2.78 12.28 -3.02
N LEU A 29 -2.15 11.19 -3.47
CA LEU A 29 -1.26 10.35 -2.67
C LEU A 29 0.00 11.12 -2.24
N ARG A 30 0.49 12.01 -3.10
CA ARG A 30 1.67 12.84 -2.86
C ARG A 30 1.35 14.21 -2.26
N ARG A 31 0.06 14.61 -2.20
CA ARG A 31 -0.36 15.84 -1.53
C ARG A 31 0.00 15.75 -0.06
N TYR A 32 0.49 16.87 0.46
CA TYR A 32 0.96 17.12 1.82
C TYR A 32 -0.09 16.82 2.92
N CYS A 33 -0.55 15.57 3.02
CA CYS A 33 -1.22 15.06 4.19
C CYS A 33 -0.19 14.87 5.30
N PHE A 34 -0.63 15.04 6.55
CA PHE A 34 0.21 14.96 7.76
C PHE A 34 0.99 13.63 7.89
N VAL A 35 0.55 12.58 7.18
CA VAL A 35 1.30 11.34 7.01
C VAL A 35 1.50 11.07 5.53
N PHE A 36 2.76 10.98 5.10
CA PHE A 36 3.14 10.75 3.71
C PHE A 36 2.80 9.31 3.31
N VAL A 37 1.61 9.11 2.75
CA VAL A 37 1.20 7.84 2.16
C VAL A 37 1.73 7.84 0.74
N GLY A 38 3.02 7.55 0.50
CA GLY A 38 3.48 7.32 -0.89
C GLY A 38 2.84 6.05 -1.49
N TRP A 39 3.22 5.65 -2.71
CA TRP A 39 2.84 4.34 -3.27
C TRP A 39 3.24 3.18 -2.34
N SER A 40 4.37 3.32 -1.65
CA SER A 40 4.82 2.38 -0.61
C SER A 40 3.94 2.43 0.64
N GLY A 41 3.36 3.58 0.97
CA GLY A 41 2.45 3.76 2.10
C GLY A 41 1.17 2.95 1.94
N LEU A 42 0.68 2.80 0.71
CA LEU A 42 -0.54 2.02 0.42
C LEU A 42 -0.44 0.57 0.92
N LEU A 43 0.76 -0.03 0.86
CA LEU A 43 1.01 -1.37 1.39
C LEU A 43 1.49 -1.32 2.86
N LEU A 44 2.29 -0.31 3.22
CA LEU A 44 2.89 -0.20 4.55
C LEU A 44 1.84 0.03 5.64
N PHE A 45 0.85 0.88 5.40
CA PHE A 45 -0.22 1.18 6.36
C PHE A 45 -1.04 -0.04 6.74
N PRO A 46 -1.62 -0.80 5.79
CA PRO A 46 -2.34 -2.01 6.14
C PRO A 46 -1.43 -3.06 6.77
N CYS A 47 -0.19 -3.23 6.29
CA CYS A 47 0.75 -4.19 6.89
C CYS A 47 1.08 -3.84 8.34
N ALA A 48 1.43 -2.59 8.63
CA ALA A 48 1.75 -2.13 9.97
C ALA A 48 0.53 -2.21 10.91
N TYR A 49 -0.65 -1.87 10.41
CA TYR A 49 -1.89 -1.97 11.18
C TYR A 49 -2.23 -3.42 11.52
N PHE A 50 -2.14 -4.33 10.55
CA PHE A 50 -2.35 -5.75 10.81
C PHE A 50 -1.30 -6.33 11.75
N ALA A 51 -0.01 -6.00 11.58
CA ALA A 51 1.05 -6.51 12.46
C ALA A 51 0.87 -6.03 13.92
N LEU A 52 0.55 -4.75 14.13
CA LEU A 52 0.27 -4.22 15.46
C LEU A 52 -1.03 -4.81 16.02
N GLY A 53 -2.08 -4.89 15.21
CA GLY A 53 -3.37 -5.47 15.61
C GLY A 53 -3.25 -6.94 15.99
N ASP A 54 -2.48 -7.72 15.23
CA ASP A 54 -2.23 -9.14 15.48
C ASP A 54 -1.42 -9.34 16.75
N TRP A 55 -0.40 -8.49 17.01
CA TRP A 55 0.33 -8.51 18.27
C TRP A 55 -0.56 -8.20 19.47
N PHE A 56 -1.36 -7.13 19.41
CA PHE A 56 -2.27 -6.78 20.49
C PHE A 56 -3.30 -7.88 20.71
N THR A 57 -3.91 -8.40 19.65
CA THR A 57 -4.91 -9.47 19.74
C THR A 57 -4.30 -10.78 20.26
N GLY A 58 -3.08 -11.09 19.81
CA GLY A 58 -2.30 -12.24 20.24
C GLY A 58 -1.99 -12.19 21.72
N ALA A 59 -1.41 -11.09 22.18
CA ALA A 59 -1.06 -10.87 23.57
C ALA A 59 -2.30 -10.79 24.48
N THR A 60 -3.47 -10.36 23.99
CA THR A 60 -4.67 -10.26 24.83
C THR A 60 -5.50 -11.54 24.86
N PHE A 61 -5.64 -12.27 23.75
CA PHE A 61 -6.63 -13.34 23.63
C PHE A 61 -6.07 -14.70 23.18
N VAL A 62 -4.89 -14.74 22.56
CA VAL A 62 -4.39 -15.97 21.95
C VAL A 62 -3.50 -16.73 22.95
N THR A 63 -3.88 -17.96 23.25
CA THR A 63 -3.09 -18.84 24.09
C THR A 63 -2.07 -19.66 23.29
N SER A 64 -0.90 -19.88 23.88
CA SER A 64 0.14 -20.76 23.32
C SER A 64 0.11 -22.19 23.89
N TRP A 65 -0.98 -22.61 24.55
CA TRP A 65 -1.14 -23.95 25.12
C TRP A 65 -0.87 -25.10 24.14
N TYR A 66 -1.34 -24.97 22.88
CA TYR A 66 -1.22 -26.06 21.89
C TYR A 66 0.14 -26.12 21.19
N THR A 67 0.91 -25.04 21.21
CA THR A 67 2.24 -24.99 20.57
C THR A 67 3.35 -25.19 21.59
N HIS A 68 3.28 -24.50 22.72
CA HIS A 68 4.34 -24.49 23.74
C HIS A 68 3.89 -24.90 25.14
N GLY A 69 2.59 -25.15 25.36
CA GLY A 69 2.07 -25.52 26.68
C GLY A 69 2.14 -24.37 27.71
N LEU A 70 2.23 -23.12 27.24
CA LEU A 70 2.40 -21.94 28.06
C LEU A 70 1.21 -20.99 27.94
N ALA A 71 0.90 -20.36 29.07
CA ALA A 71 0.08 -19.17 29.12
C ALA A 71 0.84 -18.00 28.49
N SER A 72 0.28 -17.39 27.45
CA SER A 72 0.90 -16.20 26.82
C SER A 72 -0.05 -15.04 26.58
N SER A 73 -1.27 -15.08 27.12
CA SER A 73 -2.25 -14.01 26.95
C SER A 73 -2.68 -13.37 28.26
N TYR A 74 -3.04 -12.07 28.21
CA TYR A 74 -3.60 -11.35 29.36
C TYR A 74 -4.85 -12.02 29.93
N LEU A 75 -5.67 -12.62 29.08
CA LEU A 75 -6.85 -13.37 29.50
C LEU A 75 -6.48 -14.61 30.34
N GLU A 76 -5.30 -15.16 30.11
CA GLU A 76 -4.75 -16.28 30.86
C GLU A 76 -3.98 -15.87 32.13
N GLY A 77 -3.93 -14.56 32.42
CA GLY A 77 -3.26 -14.00 33.60
C GLY A 77 -1.81 -13.56 33.38
N CYS A 78 -1.33 -13.50 32.14
CA CYS A 78 -0.02 -12.90 31.83
C CYS A 78 -0.06 -11.38 32.01
N ASN A 79 1.10 -10.78 32.33
CA ASN A 79 1.29 -9.33 32.45
C ASN A 79 2.24 -8.81 31.35
N PHE A 80 2.40 -7.49 31.21
CA PHE A 80 3.36 -6.87 30.29
C PHE A 80 4.82 -7.08 30.76
#